data_AF-A0A183B3U2-F1
#
_entry.id   AF-A0A183B3U2-F1
#
_cell.length_a   1.000
_cell.length_b   1.000
_cell.length_c   1.000
_cell.angle_alpha   90.00
_cell.angle_beta   90.00
_cell.angle_gamma   90.00
#
_symmetry.space_group_name_H-M   'P 1'
#
loop_
_entity.id
_entity.type
_entity.pdbx_description
1 polymer ?
#
loop_
_entity_poly.entity_id
_entity_poly.type
_entity_poly.pdbx_seq_one_letter_code
_entity_poly.pdbx_strand_id
1 'polypeptide(L)'
;MEFVGHSPTTCYLSSTRRPVAVSKLPCITALPKIAKTPSFTCPSPYPHKRTLSTVGFRPATYYSASKANPRYPLSHSLVDNTAPENNLSELCGIRVPSVYSAARNALYTRYTPRDWFASYQRLLQVNDRGEKDAECLRYDSERLINEINERTKLNQEESDRKLGDRLSDIVFWENELSDEIDHMTKEINDLIRAKRVTKKLYAEVENQIHVVQECLYQREKRQCVDLVHDLVEKALLNEVEAVQRAREHMANLIDQVNTQLE
;
A
#
# COMPACT_ATOMS: atom_id res chain seq x y z
N MET A 1 -15.17 44.42 -1.32
CA MET A 1 -15.72 43.86 -2.57
C MET A 1 -15.62 42.35 -2.43
N GLU A 2 -16.49 41.64 -1.72
CA GLU A 2 -17.96 41.53 -1.85
C GLU A 2 -18.43 41.37 -3.29
N PHE A 3 -18.91 40.16 -3.61
CA PHE A 3 -20.20 39.78 -4.23
C PHE A 3 -20.10 38.28 -4.56
N VAL A 4 -20.55 37.35 -3.70
CA VAL A 4 -21.93 36.86 -3.50
C VAL A 4 -22.65 36.55 -4.81
N GLY A 5 -22.87 35.26 -5.06
CA GLY A 5 -23.72 34.74 -6.12
C GLY A 5 -24.31 33.37 -5.75
N HIS A 6 -25.06 33.33 -4.64
CA HIS A 6 -26.02 32.26 -4.38
C HIS A 6 -27.21 32.46 -5.32
N SER A 7 -27.62 31.43 -6.05
CA SER A 7 -28.84 31.45 -6.86
C SER A 7 -30.05 31.03 -5.99
N PRO A 8 -31.08 31.87 -5.86
CA PRO A 8 -32.28 31.59 -5.07
C PRO A 8 -33.42 30.97 -5.90
N THR A 9 -34.19 30.12 -5.22
CA THR A 9 -35.66 29.94 -5.32
C THR A 9 -36.29 29.52 -6.66
N THR A 10 -36.68 28.23 -6.75
CA THR A 10 -37.89 27.82 -7.47
C THR A 10 -38.83 27.11 -6.49
N CYS A 11 -40.00 27.70 -6.25
CA CYS A 11 -41.14 27.07 -5.57
C CYS A 11 -42.36 27.04 -6.51
N TYR A 12 -43.38 26.29 -6.07
CA TYR A 12 -44.70 26.01 -6.67
C TYR A 12 -44.69 24.78 -7.61
N LEU A 13 -45.29 23.64 -7.23
CA LEU A 13 -46.69 23.48 -6.82
C LEU A 13 -46.88 22.60 -5.58
N SER A 14 -47.76 23.06 -4.69
CA SER A 14 -48.25 22.33 -3.52
C SER A 14 -49.17 21.18 -3.94
N SER A 15 -48.85 19.95 -3.56
CA SER A 15 -49.80 18.83 -3.68
C SER A 15 -50.89 18.97 -2.63
N THR A 16 -52.13 19.07 -3.09
CA THR A 16 -53.36 19.09 -2.31
C THR A 16 -53.36 17.96 -1.27
N ARG A 17 -53.52 18.30 0.02
CA ARG A 17 -53.75 17.34 1.11
C ARG A 17 -54.93 16.43 0.76
N ARG A 18 -54.66 15.16 0.47
CA ARG A 18 -55.64 14.10 0.70
C ARG A 18 -55.67 13.79 2.21
N PRO A 19 -56.84 13.61 2.83
CA PRO A 19 -56.91 13.17 4.21
C PRO A 19 -56.26 11.78 4.34
N VAL A 20 -55.35 11.65 5.30
CA VAL A 20 -54.67 10.40 5.65
C VAL A 20 -55.70 9.49 6.33
N ALA A 21 -56.16 8.46 5.62
CA ALA A 21 -56.83 7.34 6.25
C ALA A 21 -55.79 6.57 7.06
N VAL A 22 -55.81 6.74 8.38
CA VAL A 22 -54.95 6.00 9.32
C VAL A 22 -55.46 4.56 9.38
N SER A 23 -54.88 3.67 8.58
CA SER A 23 -55.02 2.23 8.80
C SER A 23 -54.22 1.88 10.07
N LYS A 24 -54.93 1.65 11.18
CA LYS A 24 -54.33 1.10 12.40
C LYS A 24 -53.90 -0.35 12.13
N LEU A 25 -52.63 -0.55 11.80
CA LEU A 25 -51.99 -1.85 11.91
C LEU A 25 -51.28 -1.93 13.28
N PRO A 26 -51.38 -3.06 14.00
CA PRO A 26 -50.76 -3.21 15.31
C PRO A 26 -49.23 -3.15 15.21
N CYS A 27 -48.62 -2.39 16.12
CA CYS A 27 -47.17 -2.29 16.29
C CYS A 27 -46.65 -3.63 16.82
N ILE A 28 -45.77 -4.31 16.07
CA ILE A 28 -45.09 -5.51 16.54
C ILE A 28 -44.01 -5.09 17.54
N THR A 29 -44.16 -5.64 18.73
CA THR A 29 -43.31 -5.56 19.91
C THR A 29 -41.82 -5.65 19.59
N ALA A 30 -41.03 -4.74 20.15
CA ALA A 30 -39.56 -4.80 20.10
C ALA A 30 -39.06 -6.10 20.74
N LEU A 31 -38.43 -6.97 19.95
CA LEU A 31 -37.76 -8.17 20.46
C LEU A 31 -36.43 -7.76 21.15
N PRO A 32 -36.04 -8.44 22.24
CA PRO A 32 -34.80 -8.13 22.95
C PRO A 32 -33.56 -8.53 22.12
N LYS A 33 -32.44 -7.84 22.37
CA LYS A 33 -31.14 -8.09 21.71
C LYS A 33 -30.65 -9.50 22.03
N ILE A 34 -30.45 -10.32 20.99
CA ILE A 34 -29.85 -11.66 21.11
C ILE A 34 -28.37 -11.51 21.49
N ALA A 35 -27.92 -12.31 22.46
CA ALA A 35 -26.58 -12.27 23.04
C ALA A 35 -25.50 -12.73 22.05
N LYS A 36 -24.28 -12.21 22.25
CA LYS A 36 -23.10 -12.47 21.44
C LYS A 36 -22.65 -13.94 21.55
N THR A 37 -22.41 -14.51 20.37
CA THR A 37 -21.73 -15.77 20.01
C THR A 37 -22.54 -17.07 20.09
N PRO A 38 -22.56 -17.79 18.96
CA PRO A 38 -22.08 -19.16 18.98
C PRO A 38 -20.96 -19.38 17.96
N SER A 39 -20.03 -20.25 18.34
CA SER A 39 -18.85 -20.70 17.60
C SER A 39 -19.23 -21.64 16.46
N PHE A 40 -19.54 -21.14 15.27
CA PHE A 40 -19.56 -21.97 14.08
C PHE A 40 -19.04 -21.19 12.87
N THR A 41 -17.85 -21.55 12.43
CA THR A 41 -17.27 -21.21 11.13
C THR A 41 -18.19 -21.76 10.05
N CYS A 42 -18.92 -20.91 9.33
CA CYS A 42 -19.76 -21.35 8.21
C CYS A 42 -18.93 -21.50 6.92
N PRO A 43 -19.16 -22.56 6.11
CA PRO A 43 -18.42 -22.76 4.87
C PRO A 43 -18.85 -21.75 3.79
N SER A 44 -17.85 -21.19 3.12
CA SER A 44 -17.80 -20.35 1.90
C SER A 44 -19.09 -20.18 1.04
N PRO A 45 -19.39 -18.96 0.54
CA PRO A 45 -20.64 -18.64 -0.14
C PRO A 45 -20.66 -19.08 -1.62
N TYR A 46 -21.76 -19.72 -2.05
CA TYR A 46 -22.07 -19.98 -3.45
C TYR A 46 -22.63 -18.71 -4.16
N PRO A 47 -22.43 -18.57 -5.49
CA PRO A 47 -22.48 -17.27 -6.16
C PRO A 47 -23.89 -16.84 -6.57
N HIS A 48 -24.17 -15.55 -6.37
CA HIS A 48 -25.39 -14.89 -6.85
C HIS A 48 -25.45 -14.83 -8.39
N LYS A 49 -26.63 -15.12 -8.98
CA LYS A 49 -26.95 -14.74 -10.36
C LYS A 49 -28.27 -13.95 -10.42
N ARG A 50 -28.22 -12.79 -11.08
CA ARG A 50 -29.38 -11.94 -11.40
C ARG A 50 -30.27 -12.64 -12.43
N THR A 51 -31.59 -12.60 -12.23
CA THR A 51 -32.58 -13.04 -13.22
C THR A 51 -33.35 -11.83 -13.73
N LEU A 52 -33.35 -11.62 -15.06
CA LEU A 52 -34.18 -10.63 -15.76
C LEU A 52 -35.58 -11.22 -15.95
N SER A 53 -36.61 -10.63 -15.35
CA SER A 53 -38.01 -10.99 -15.58
C SER A 53 -38.59 -10.14 -16.71
N THR A 54 -39.10 -10.79 -17.75
CA THR A 54 -40.01 -10.17 -18.73
C THR A 54 -41.43 -10.39 -18.23
N VAL A 55 -42.16 -9.33 -17.94
CA VAL A 55 -43.48 -9.40 -17.29
C VAL A 55 -44.57 -9.27 -18.36
N GLY A 56 -45.17 -10.39 -18.76
CA GLY A 56 -46.44 -10.43 -19.48
C GLY A 56 -47.56 -10.73 -18.49
N PHE A 57 -48.66 -9.98 -18.54
CA PHE A 57 -49.80 -10.19 -17.65
C PHE A 57 -50.45 -11.56 -17.94
N ARG A 58 -50.27 -12.55 -17.06
CA ARG A 58 -50.97 -13.85 -17.07
C ARG A 58 -51.62 -14.10 -15.71
N PRO A 59 -52.95 -14.33 -15.63
CA PRO A 59 -53.64 -14.54 -14.35
C PRO A 59 -53.20 -15.78 -13.55
N ALA A 60 -52.49 -16.73 -14.16
CA ALA A 60 -52.12 -18.01 -13.53
C ALA A 60 -50.82 -17.99 -12.69
N THR A 61 -50.08 -16.88 -12.65
CA THR A 61 -48.77 -16.82 -11.97
C THR A 61 -48.79 -16.18 -10.58
N TYR A 62 -49.96 -15.88 -10.02
CA TYR A 62 -50.06 -15.23 -8.70
C TYR A 62 -49.65 -16.13 -7.52
N TYR A 63 -49.61 -17.45 -7.71
CA TYR A 63 -49.17 -18.40 -6.70
C TYR A 63 -47.86 -19.06 -7.10
N SER A 64 -46.78 -18.28 -7.24
CA SER A 64 -45.45 -18.86 -7.36
C SER A 64 -44.99 -19.33 -5.98
N ALA A 65 -44.72 -20.62 -5.81
CA ALA A 65 -44.08 -21.16 -4.62
C ALA A 65 -42.81 -20.35 -4.30
N SER A 66 -42.69 -19.86 -3.07
CA SER A 66 -41.48 -19.24 -2.52
C SER A 66 -40.27 -20.14 -2.76
N LYS A 67 -39.13 -19.59 -3.18
CA LYS A 67 -37.93 -20.35 -3.56
C LYS A 67 -36.72 -19.84 -2.79
N ALA A 68 -35.99 -20.71 -2.12
CA ALA A 68 -34.64 -20.41 -1.61
C ALA A 68 -33.56 -20.67 -2.67
N ASN A 69 -33.83 -21.57 -3.62
CA ASN A 69 -33.02 -21.86 -4.79
C ASN A 69 -33.91 -21.79 -6.05
N PRO A 70 -33.51 -21.12 -7.13
CA PRO A 70 -34.32 -21.04 -8.36
C PRO A 70 -34.76 -22.40 -8.92
N ARG A 71 -33.98 -23.46 -8.65
CA ARG A 71 -34.23 -24.83 -9.11
C ARG A 71 -35.16 -25.64 -8.21
N TYR A 72 -35.35 -25.23 -6.95
CA TYR A 72 -36.12 -26.00 -5.97
C TYR A 72 -37.11 -25.09 -5.25
N PRO A 73 -38.42 -25.22 -5.52
CA PRO A 73 -39.43 -24.48 -4.78
C PRO A 73 -39.50 -24.97 -3.34
N LEU A 74 -39.67 -24.06 -2.39
CA LEU A 74 -39.84 -24.38 -0.97
C LEU A 74 -41.21 -24.99 -0.69
N SER A 75 -42.21 -24.73 -1.53
CA SER A 75 -43.54 -25.33 -1.41
C SER A 75 -43.92 -26.07 -2.69
N HIS A 76 -44.67 -27.15 -2.54
CA HIS A 76 -45.17 -27.91 -3.68
C HIS A 76 -46.34 -27.16 -4.32
N SER A 77 -46.32 -27.01 -5.65
CA SER A 77 -47.34 -26.25 -6.40
C SER A 77 -48.66 -27.00 -6.57
N LEU A 78 -48.74 -28.28 -6.19
CA LEU A 78 -49.92 -29.13 -6.32
C LEU A 78 -50.23 -29.81 -4.99
N VAL A 79 -51.50 -30.14 -4.79
CA VAL A 79 -51.96 -30.88 -3.62
C VAL A 79 -51.75 -32.36 -3.89
N ASP A 80 -51.25 -33.11 -2.90
CA ASP A 80 -51.17 -34.56 -3.04
C ASP A 80 -52.58 -35.16 -2.82
N ASN A 81 -53.25 -35.46 -3.94
CA ASN A 81 -54.59 -36.02 -3.96
C ASN A 81 -54.64 -37.50 -3.54
N THR A 82 -53.48 -38.13 -3.32
CA THR A 82 -53.40 -39.55 -2.95
C THR A 82 -53.38 -39.79 -1.44
N ALA A 83 -53.23 -38.72 -0.64
CA ALA A 83 -53.28 -38.83 0.82
C ALA A 83 -54.74 -39.11 1.29
N PRO A 84 -55.00 -40.26 1.93
CA PRO A 84 -56.35 -40.70 2.30
C PRO A 84 -57.02 -39.80 3.35
N GLU A 85 -56.26 -38.94 4.04
CA GLU A 85 -56.74 -38.06 5.11
C GLU A 85 -57.30 -36.71 4.61
N ASN A 86 -57.13 -36.37 3.33
CA ASN A 86 -57.38 -34.99 2.88
C ASN A 86 -58.86 -34.68 2.57
N ASN A 87 -59.77 -35.68 2.55
CA ASN A 87 -61.23 -35.54 2.34
C ASN A 87 -61.64 -34.47 1.30
N LEU A 88 -60.83 -34.29 0.24
CA LEU A 88 -61.02 -33.25 -0.79
C LEU A 88 -62.24 -33.52 -1.69
N SER A 89 -63.03 -34.56 -1.41
CA SER A 89 -64.30 -34.85 -2.09
C SER A 89 -65.50 -34.11 -1.51
N GLU A 90 -65.33 -33.44 -0.36
CA GLU A 90 -66.41 -32.78 0.37
C GLU A 90 -66.10 -31.31 0.63
N LEU A 91 -67.11 -30.46 0.45
CA LEU A 91 -67.05 -29.04 0.80
C LEU A 91 -67.92 -28.84 2.05
N CYS A 92 -67.30 -28.57 3.21
CA CYS A 92 -68.00 -28.43 4.48
C CYS A 92 -68.89 -29.65 4.84
N GLY A 93 -68.41 -30.88 4.60
CA GLY A 93 -69.16 -32.12 4.87
C GLY A 93 -70.25 -32.46 3.86
N ILE A 94 -70.34 -31.72 2.75
CA ILE A 94 -71.26 -32.00 1.65
C ILE A 94 -70.47 -32.56 0.46
N ARG A 95 -70.80 -33.79 0.06
CA ARG A 95 -70.24 -34.41 -1.14
C ARG A 95 -70.76 -33.70 -2.38
N VAL A 96 -69.87 -33.03 -3.11
CA VAL A 96 -70.25 -32.30 -4.34
C VAL A 96 -70.68 -33.32 -5.41
N PRO A 97 -71.96 -33.27 -5.88
CA PRO A 97 -72.47 -34.18 -6.90
C PRO A 97 -71.68 -34.08 -8.22
N SER A 98 -71.57 -35.18 -8.96
CA SER A 98 -70.79 -35.26 -10.21
C SER A 98 -71.30 -34.33 -11.32
N VAL A 99 -72.55 -33.89 -11.25
CA VAL A 99 -73.15 -32.89 -12.16
C VAL A 99 -72.45 -31.53 -12.09
N TYR A 100 -71.74 -31.22 -10.99
CA TYR A 100 -70.91 -30.03 -10.85
C TYR A 100 -69.43 -30.37 -11.01
N SER A 101 -69.06 -30.87 -12.20
CA SER A 101 -67.69 -31.31 -12.54
C SER A 101 -66.62 -30.26 -12.25
N ALA A 102 -66.88 -28.99 -12.60
CA ALA A 102 -65.96 -27.89 -12.33
C ALA A 102 -65.73 -27.63 -10.83
N ALA A 103 -66.81 -27.65 -10.03
CA ALA A 103 -66.72 -27.44 -8.57
C ALA A 103 -66.02 -28.62 -7.89
N ARG A 104 -66.26 -29.84 -8.34
CA ARG A 104 -65.60 -31.06 -7.85
C ARG A 104 -64.11 -31.08 -8.18
N ASN A 105 -63.72 -30.75 -9.41
CA ASN A 105 -62.30 -30.66 -9.82
C ASN A 105 -61.55 -29.54 -9.08
N ALA A 106 -62.25 -28.45 -8.72
CA ALA A 106 -61.69 -27.37 -7.92
C ALA A 106 -61.36 -27.79 -6.48
N LEU A 107 -61.93 -28.88 -5.94
CA LEU A 107 -61.58 -29.36 -4.60
C LEU A 107 -60.27 -30.14 -4.58
N TYR A 108 -60.00 -30.96 -5.61
CA TYR A 108 -58.75 -31.70 -5.81
C TYR A 108 -57.54 -30.81 -6.17
N THR A 109 -57.73 -29.50 -6.26
CA THR A 109 -56.68 -28.52 -6.56
C THR A 109 -56.47 -27.53 -5.40
N ARG A 110 -57.17 -27.70 -4.28
CA ARG A 110 -57.09 -26.82 -3.09
C ARG A 110 -56.28 -27.47 -1.98
N TYR A 111 -55.37 -26.69 -1.40
CA TYR A 111 -54.57 -27.12 -0.26
C TYR A 111 -55.42 -27.31 1.00
N THR A 112 -55.07 -28.31 1.80
CA THR A 112 -55.66 -28.49 3.13
C THR A 112 -55.03 -27.54 4.15
N PRO A 113 -55.69 -27.24 5.28
CA PRO A 113 -55.08 -26.50 6.38
C PRO A 113 -53.78 -27.14 6.89
N ARG A 114 -53.65 -28.47 6.81
CA ARG A 114 -52.42 -29.20 7.16
C ARG A 114 -51.30 -28.92 6.16
N ASP A 115 -51.58 -28.94 4.87
CA ASP A 115 -50.60 -28.61 3.82
C ASP A 115 -50.11 -27.17 3.95
N TRP A 116 -51.04 -26.25 4.27
CA TRP A 116 -50.73 -24.86 4.55
C TRP A 116 -49.81 -24.74 5.77
N PHE A 117 -50.13 -25.41 6.88
CA PHE A 117 -49.32 -25.37 8.10
C PHE A 117 -47.92 -25.98 7.89
N ALA A 118 -47.82 -27.12 7.19
CA ALA A 118 -46.53 -27.74 6.86
C ALA A 118 -45.67 -26.85 5.94
N SER A 119 -46.30 -26.17 4.96
CA SER A 119 -45.62 -25.20 4.10
C SER A 119 -45.15 -23.98 4.90
N TYR A 120 -45.99 -23.47 5.81
CA TYR A 120 -45.67 -22.34 6.67
C TYR A 120 -44.48 -22.67 7.59
N GLN A 121 -44.49 -23.84 8.25
CA GLN A 121 -43.37 -24.29 9.08
C GLN A 121 -42.05 -24.39 8.29
N ARG A 122 -42.10 -24.92 7.07
CA ARG A 122 -40.91 -25.00 6.20
C ARG A 122 -40.40 -23.62 5.82
N LEU A 123 -41.29 -22.67 5.57
CA LEU A 123 -40.91 -21.29 5.27
C LEU A 123 -40.25 -20.60 6.45
N LEU A 124 -40.76 -20.81 7.66
CA LEU A 124 -40.13 -20.31 8.89
C LEU A 124 -38.72 -20.88 9.03
N GLN A 125 -38.53 -22.20 8.90
CA GLN A 125 -37.20 -22.83 8.99
C GLN A 125 -36.20 -22.30 7.95
N VAL A 126 -36.66 -22.00 6.74
CA VAL A 126 -35.81 -21.44 5.69
C VAL A 126 -35.47 -19.98 5.99
N ASN A 127 -36.42 -19.21 6.50
CA ASN A 127 -36.17 -17.85 6.94
C ASN A 127 -35.14 -17.81 8.08
N ASP A 128 -35.33 -18.63 9.11
CA ASP A 128 -34.41 -18.73 10.24
C ASP A 128 -32.98 -19.08 9.80
N ARG A 129 -32.84 -19.97 8.80
CA ARG A 129 -31.53 -20.29 8.19
C ARG A 129 -30.97 -19.10 7.42
N GLY A 130 -31.77 -18.42 6.60
CA GLY A 130 -31.34 -17.25 5.85
C GLY A 130 -30.92 -16.09 6.74
N GLU A 131 -31.62 -15.87 7.85
CA GLU A 131 -31.27 -14.87 8.86
C GLU A 131 -29.93 -15.21 9.52
N LYS A 132 -29.74 -16.47 9.95
CA LYS A 132 -28.48 -16.94 10.54
C LYS A 132 -27.31 -16.81 9.56
N ASP A 133 -27.51 -17.18 8.30
CA ASP A 133 -26.47 -17.09 7.26
C ASP A 133 -26.09 -15.63 6.98
N ALA A 134 -27.08 -14.72 6.93
CA ALA A 134 -26.85 -13.29 6.76
C ALA A 134 -26.13 -12.67 7.96
N GLU A 135 -26.50 -13.05 9.19
CA GLU A 135 -25.82 -12.62 10.41
C GLU A 135 -24.36 -13.09 10.43
N CYS A 136 -24.12 -14.35 10.08
CA CYS A 136 -22.78 -14.93 10.00
C CYS A 136 -21.93 -14.22 8.94
N LEU A 137 -22.48 -13.98 7.75
CA LEU A 137 -21.79 -13.24 6.69
C LEU A 137 -21.40 -11.83 7.13
N ARG A 138 -22.31 -11.13 7.83
CA ARG A 138 -22.03 -9.79 8.35
C ARG A 138 -20.89 -9.82 9.37
N TYR A 139 -20.92 -10.77 10.30
CA TYR A 139 -19.88 -10.94 11.31
C TYR A 139 -18.51 -11.26 10.68
N ASP A 140 -18.47 -12.21 9.76
CA ASP A 140 -17.22 -12.58 9.06
C ASP A 140 -16.68 -11.42 8.22
N SER A 141 -17.57 -10.63 7.59
CA SER A 141 -17.17 -9.42 6.86
C SER A 141 -16.55 -8.38 7.79
N GLU A 142 -17.16 -8.11 8.94
CA GLU A 142 -16.63 -7.16 9.93
C GLU A 142 -15.29 -7.64 10.50
N ARG A 143 -15.17 -8.93 10.85
CA ARG A 143 -13.90 -9.52 11.29
C ARG A 143 -12.81 -9.36 10.24
N LEU A 144 -13.12 -9.70 8.98
CA LEU A 144 -12.17 -9.60 7.88
C LEU A 144 -11.74 -8.15 7.64
N ILE A 145 -12.67 -7.19 7.67
CA ILE A 145 -12.35 -5.77 7.54
C ILE A 145 -11.35 -5.36 8.62
N ASN A 146 -11.60 -5.73 9.88
CA ASN A 146 -10.71 -5.39 10.99
C ASN A 146 -9.31 -6.03 10.84
N GLU A 147 -9.24 -7.32 10.51
CA GLU A 147 -7.97 -8.03 10.29
C GLU A 147 -7.16 -7.41 9.13
N ILE A 148 -7.83 -7.09 8.02
CA ILE A 148 -7.18 -6.45 6.87
C ILE A 148 -6.71 -5.04 7.21
N ASN A 149 -7.49 -4.27 7.97
CA ASN A 149 -7.11 -2.94 8.42
C ASN A 149 -5.88 -2.98 9.33
N GLU A 150 -5.86 -3.89 10.31
CA GLU A 150 -4.71 -4.08 11.20
C GLU A 150 -3.46 -4.48 10.42
N ARG A 151 -3.57 -5.45 9.51
CA ARG A 151 -2.44 -5.88 8.67
C ARG A 151 -1.95 -4.77 7.75
N THR A 152 -2.85 -4.01 7.14
CA THR A 152 -2.50 -2.86 6.29
C THR A 152 -1.76 -1.81 7.10
N LYS A 153 -2.24 -1.50 8.31
CA LYS A 153 -1.61 -0.53 9.21
C LYS A 153 -0.19 -0.97 9.58
N LEU A 154 -0.01 -2.22 10.02
CA LEU A 154 1.31 -2.75 10.38
C LEU A 154 2.28 -2.74 9.18
N ASN A 155 1.80 -3.10 8.00
CA ASN A 155 2.62 -3.06 6.79
C ASN A 155 3.03 -1.61 6.45
N GLN A 156 2.12 -0.65 6.58
CA GLN A 156 2.43 0.76 6.34
C GLN A 156 3.46 1.28 7.34
N GLU A 157 3.28 1.01 8.64
CA GLU A 157 4.22 1.41 9.68
C GLU A 157 5.62 0.82 9.45
N GLU A 158 5.71 -0.46 9.07
CA GLU A 158 6.98 -1.11 8.75
C GLU A 158 7.62 -0.55 7.47
N SER A 159 6.83 -0.23 6.45
CA SER A 159 7.31 0.45 5.25
C SER A 159 7.82 1.85 5.55
N ASP A 160 7.08 2.63 6.33
CA ASP A 160 7.45 3.99 6.73
C ASP A 160 8.74 3.98 7.56
N ARG A 161 8.87 3.03 8.49
CA ARG A 161 10.09 2.83 9.28
C ARG A 161 11.29 2.51 8.39
N LYS A 162 11.16 1.54 7.47
CA LYS A 162 12.22 1.19 6.52
C LYS A 162 12.62 2.34 5.61
N LEU A 163 11.65 3.16 5.18
CA LEU A 163 11.93 4.36 4.39
C LEU A 163 12.67 5.41 5.24
N GLY A 164 12.30 5.58 6.50
CA GLY A 164 13.01 6.42 7.46
C GLY A 164 14.47 5.99 7.67
N ASP A 165 14.69 4.69 7.91
CA ASP A 165 16.03 4.11 8.06
C ASP A 165 16.88 4.40 6.81
N ARG A 166 16.34 4.12 5.61
CA ARG A 166 17.04 4.37 4.34
C ARG A 166 17.33 5.85 4.10
N LEU A 167 16.41 6.74 4.48
CA LEU A 167 16.62 8.18 4.38
C LEU A 167 17.77 8.61 5.30
N SER A 168 17.81 8.09 6.53
CA SER A 168 18.90 8.34 7.46
C SER A 168 20.24 7.85 6.92
N ASP A 169 20.28 6.65 6.33
CA ASP A 169 21.50 6.10 5.72
C ASP A 169 21.97 6.98 4.55
N ILE A 170 21.05 7.41 3.67
CA ILE A 170 21.39 8.26 2.53
C ILE A 170 21.98 9.59 3.01
N VAL A 171 21.34 10.24 3.98
CA VAL A 171 21.81 11.52 4.54
C VAL A 171 23.16 11.33 5.23
N PHE A 172 23.36 10.22 5.95
CA PHE A 172 24.64 9.90 6.56
C PHE A 172 25.74 9.79 5.51
N TRP A 173 25.53 9.01 4.44
CA TRP A 173 26.53 8.86 3.38
C TRP A 173 26.74 10.12 2.57
N GLU A 174 25.72 10.95 2.36
CA GLU A 174 25.85 12.25 1.72
C GLU A 174 26.78 13.18 2.53
N ASN A 175 26.60 13.23 3.85
CA ASN A 175 27.46 14.00 4.74
C ASN A 175 28.88 13.44 4.75
N GLU A 176 29.05 12.12 4.88
CA GLU A 176 30.37 11.47 4.89
C GLU A 176 31.13 11.74 3.57
N LEU A 177 30.46 11.64 2.42
CA LEU A 177 31.07 11.95 1.12
C LEU A 177 31.43 13.43 1.00
N SER A 178 30.58 14.33 1.52
CA SER A 178 30.87 15.77 1.50
C SER A 178 32.08 16.10 2.38
N ASP A 179 32.15 15.50 3.57
CA ASP A 179 33.28 15.66 4.49
C ASP A 179 34.57 15.11 3.89
N GLU A 180 34.52 13.97 3.20
CA GLU A 180 35.69 13.38 2.52
C GLU A 180 36.15 14.24 1.34
N ILE A 181 35.23 14.79 0.54
CA ILE A 181 35.54 15.73 -0.54
C ILE A 181 36.23 16.98 0.02
N ASP A 182 35.75 17.51 1.14
CA ASP A 182 36.35 18.66 1.80
C ASP A 182 37.76 18.34 2.34
N HIS A 183 37.96 17.14 2.89
CA HIS A 183 39.28 16.68 3.33
C HIS A 183 40.26 16.53 2.17
N MET A 184 39.88 15.83 1.09
CA MET A 184 40.70 15.70 -0.11
C MET A 184 41.02 17.07 -0.70
N THR A 185 40.06 17.99 -0.74
CA THR A 185 40.29 19.36 -1.24
C THR A 185 41.32 20.11 -0.38
N LYS A 186 41.26 19.97 0.94
CA LYS A 186 42.28 20.54 1.85
C LYS A 186 43.65 19.92 1.59
N GLU A 187 43.73 18.61 1.49
CA GLU A 187 44.99 17.89 1.24
C GLU A 187 45.62 18.30 -0.10
N ILE A 188 44.83 18.37 -1.17
CA ILE A 188 45.28 18.85 -2.49
C ILE A 188 45.83 20.27 -2.40
N ASN A 189 45.13 21.17 -1.68
CA ASN A 189 45.58 22.56 -1.51
C ASN A 189 46.90 22.64 -0.71
N ASP A 190 47.05 21.83 0.32
CA ASP A 190 48.27 21.75 1.11
C ASP A 190 49.44 21.17 0.29
N LEU A 191 49.18 20.15 -0.53
CA LEU A 191 50.16 19.58 -1.45
C LEU A 191 50.60 20.60 -2.50
N ILE A 192 49.67 21.38 -3.08
CA ILE A 192 49.98 22.48 -4.00
C ILE A 192 50.83 23.55 -3.32
N ARG A 193 50.51 23.91 -2.07
CA ARG A 193 51.30 24.87 -1.29
C ARG A 193 52.71 24.35 -1.04
N ALA A 194 52.85 23.10 -0.59
CA ALA A 194 54.14 22.45 -0.36
C ALA A 194 54.97 22.42 -1.65
N LYS A 195 54.38 22.01 -2.77
CA LYS A 195 55.01 22.06 -4.11
C LYS A 195 55.57 23.44 -4.45
N ARG A 196 54.79 24.49 -4.21
CA ARG A 196 55.21 25.87 -4.48
C ARG A 196 56.41 26.27 -3.62
N VAL A 197 56.41 25.90 -2.34
CA VAL A 197 57.53 26.15 -1.43
C VAL A 197 58.77 25.38 -1.88
N THR A 198 58.65 24.09 -2.18
CA THR A 198 59.75 23.25 -2.66
C THR A 198 60.35 23.79 -3.97
N LYS A 199 59.52 24.23 -4.93
CA LYS A 199 60.00 24.87 -6.17
C LYS A 199 60.79 26.16 -5.89
N LYS A 200 60.38 26.95 -4.91
CA LYS A 200 61.11 28.16 -4.52
C LYS A 200 62.47 27.80 -3.89
N LEU A 201 62.50 26.81 -2.99
CA LEU A 201 63.74 26.34 -2.38
C LEU A 201 64.69 25.73 -3.42
N TYR A 202 64.16 24.97 -4.39
CA TYR A 202 64.94 24.42 -5.49
C TYR A 202 65.66 25.52 -6.29
N ALA A 203 64.97 26.62 -6.60
CA ALA A 203 65.57 27.76 -7.29
C ALA A 203 66.66 28.46 -6.46
N GLU A 204 66.48 28.56 -5.14
CA GLU A 204 67.49 29.13 -4.24
C GLU A 204 68.74 28.24 -4.14
N VAL A 205 68.54 26.91 -4.09
CA VAL A 205 69.62 25.93 -4.10
C VAL A 205 70.44 26.01 -5.40
N GLU A 206 69.79 26.21 -6.55
CA GLU A 206 70.48 26.42 -7.82
C GLU A 206 71.38 27.67 -7.76
N ASN A 207 70.89 28.76 -7.18
CA ASN A 207 71.68 29.97 -6.96
C ASN A 207 72.89 29.72 -6.05
N GLN A 208 72.72 28.95 -4.97
CA GLN A 208 73.83 28.56 -4.07
C GLN A 208 74.92 27.77 -4.82
N ILE A 209 74.53 26.81 -5.67
CA ILE A 209 75.48 26.05 -6.50
C ILE A 209 76.32 26.99 -7.37
N HIS A 210 75.69 27.96 -8.03
CA HIS A 210 76.40 28.93 -8.87
C HIS A 210 77.43 29.75 -8.08
N VAL A 211 77.08 30.19 -6.86
CA VAL A 211 78.01 30.94 -5.99
C VAL A 211 79.22 30.10 -5.62
N VAL A 212 79.02 28.85 -5.19
CA VAL A 212 80.11 27.94 -4.80
C VAL A 212 81.00 27.59 -6.01
N GLN A 213 80.40 27.38 -7.18
CA GLN A 213 81.12 27.15 -8.44
C GLN A 213 81.96 28.36 -8.84
N GLU A 214 81.44 29.58 -8.72
CA GLU A 214 82.19 30.79 -9.00
C GLU A 214 83.36 30.96 -8.01
N CYS A 215 83.15 30.64 -6.72
CA CYS A 215 84.23 30.63 -5.73
C CYS A 215 85.36 29.63 -6.10
N LEU A 216 85.01 28.44 -6.58
CA LEU A 216 85.98 27.46 -7.09
C LEU A 216 86.68 27.98 -8.36
N TYR A 217 85.94 28.58 -9.29
CA TYR A 217 86.48 29.14 -10.52
C TYR A 217 87.50 30.27 -10.26
N GLN A 218 87.23 31.15 -9.30
CA GLN A 218 88.18 32.20 -8.92
C GLN A 218 89.43 31.65 -8.22
N ARG A 219 89.31 30.52 -7.52
CA ARG A 219 90.45 29.83 -6.91
C ARG A 219 91.36 29.19 -7.97
N GLU A 220 90.77 28.62 -9.02
CA GLU A 220 91.50 28.04 -10.16
C GLU A 220 92.33 29.09 -10.92
N LYS A 221 91.96 30.37 -10.86
CA LYS A 221 92.72 31.47 -11.50
C LYS A 221 94.01 31.86 -10.77
N ARG A 222 94.25 31.35 -9.55
CA ARG A 222 95.50 31.60 -8.82
C ARG A 222 96.68 31.03 -9.62
N GLN A 223 97.86 31.63 -9.50
CA GLN A 223 99.03 31.24 -10.30
C GLN A 223 100.19 30.79 -9.42
N CYS A 224 101.06 29.95 -9.99
CA CYS A 224 102.30 29.51 -9.37
C CYS A 224 102.05 28.87 -7.98
N VAL A 225 102.75 29.33 -6.95
CA VAL A 225 102.68 28.79 -5.59
C VAL A 225 101.35 29.05 -4.90
N ASP A 226 100.53 29.98 -5.42
CA ASP A 226 99.22 30.31 -4.84
C ASP A 226 98.10 29.37 -5.33
N LEU A 227 98.35 28.56 -6.37
CA LEU A 227 97.43 27.51 -6.82
C LEU A 227 97.61 26.26 -5.94
N VAL A 228 96.90 26.27 -4.80
CA VAL A 228 97.04 25.24 -3.75
C VAL A 228 95.69 24.63 -3.40
N HIS A 229 95.65 23.31 -3.27
CA HIS A 229 94.54 22.54 -2.70
C HIS A 229 94.41 22.76 -1.19
N ASP A 230 93.92 23.93 -0.81
CA ASP A 230 93.72 24.33 0.57
C ASP A 230 92.47 23.70 1.21
N LEU A 231 92.30 23.89 2.52
CA LEU A 231 91.15 23.36 3.26
C LEU A 231 89.82 23.96 2.77
N VAL A 232 89.84 25.18 2.23
CA VAL A 232 88.63 25.85 1.78
C VAL A 232 88.18 25.29 0.42
N GLU A 233 89.10 24.98 -0.49
CA GLU A 233 88.79 24.29 -1.75
C GLU A 233 88.12 22.94 -1.48
N LYS A 234 88.69 22.14 -0.55
CA LYS A 234 88.08 20.87 -0.12
C LYS A 234 86.68 21.08 0.49
N ALA A 235 86.50 22.12 1.29
CA ALA A 235 85.20 22.44 1.86
C ALA A 235 84.18 22.85 0.78
N LEU A 236 84.57 23.66 -0.20
CA LEU A 236 83.73 24.07 -1.33
C LEU A 236 83.33 22.86 -2.20
N LEU A 237 84.24 21.93 -2.47
CA LEU A 237 83.92 20.70 -3.21
C LEU A 237 82.88 19.84 -2.46
N ASN A 238 83.05 19.68 -1.14
CA ASN A 238 82.07 18.98 -0.30
C ASN A 238 80.72 19.71 -0.27
N GLU A 239 80.73 21.05 -0.26
CA GLU A 239 79.54 21.89 -0.33
C GLU A 239 78.79 21.67 -1.66
N VAL A 240 79.49 21.68 -2.80
CA VAL A 240 78.88 21.35 -4.11
C VAL A 240 78.18 19.99 -4.06
N GLU A 241 78.85 18.96 -3.55
CA GLU A 241 78.27 17.61 -3.47
C GLU A 241 77.02 17.58 -2.56
N ALA A 242 77.08 18.23 -1.40
CA ALA A 242 75.96 18.29 -0.46
C ALA A 242 74.75 19.05 -1.05
N VAL A 243 74.99 20.21 -1.67
CA VAL A 243 73.96 21.06 -2.26
C VAL A 243 73.35 20.39 -3.50
N GLN A 244 74.16 19.70 -4.31
CA GLN A 244 73.68 18.93 -5.46
C GLN A 244 72.75 17.78 -5.03
N ARG A 245 73.09 17.04 -3.97
CA ARG A 245 72.20 16.01 -3.41
C ARG A 245 70.88 16.59 -2.93
N ALA A 246 70.91 17.74 -2.27
CA ALA A 246 69.70 18.43 -1.83
C ALA A 246 68.82 18.86 -3.03
N ARG A 247 69.45 19.35 -4.11
CA ARG A 247 68.77 19.71 -5.35
C ARG A 247 68.06 18.52 -5.98
N GLU A 248 68.76 17.40 -6.12
CA GLU A 248 68.21 16.16 -6.69
C GLU A 248 67.04 15.63 -5.85
N HIS A 249 67.15 15.68 -4.53
CA HIS A 249 66.05 15.30 -3.64
C HIS A 249 64.81 16.18 -3.85
N MET A 250 64.98 17.50 -3.94
CA MET A 250 63.87 18.43 -4.20
C MET A 250 63.25 18.21 -5.59
N ALA A 251 64.05 17.92 -6.62
CA ALA A 251 63.55 17.58 -7.96
C ALA A 251 62.64 16.34 -7.90
N ASN A 252 63.11 15.27 -7.26
CA ASN A 252 62.33 14.04 -7.08
C ASN A 252 61.02 14.29 -6.34
N LEU A 253 61.02 15.12 -5.28
CA LEU A 253 59.81 15.48 -4.56
C LEU A 253 58.83 16.28 -5.44
N ILE A 254 59.33 17.20 -6.27
CA ILE A 254 58.49 17.96 -7.20
C ILE A 254 57.82 17.01 -8.21
N ASP A 255 58.56 16.04 -8.74
CA ASP A 255 58.04 15.06 -9.69
C ASP A 255 57.01 14.14 -9.03
N GLN A 256 57.26 13.64 -7.82
CA GLN A 256 56.28 12.87 -7.05
C GLN A 256 54.99 13.65 -6.83
N VAL A 257 55.09 14.91 -6.43
CA VAL A 257 53.91 15.77 -6.24
C VAL A 257 53.22 16.09 -7.57
N ASN A 258 53.95 16.17 -8.70
CA ASN A 258 53.32 16.28 -10.02
C ASN A 258 52.48 15.03 -10.30
N THR A 259 53.03 13.83 -10.09
CA THR A 259 52.30 12.57 -10.33
C THR A 259 51.11 12.37 -9.39
N GLN A 260 51.15 12.91 -8.18
CA GLN A 260 50.02 12.85 -7.23
C GLN A 260 48.90 13.84 -7.56
N LEU A 261 49.19 14.89 -8.33
CA LEU A 261 48.22 15.92 -8.72
C LEU A 261 47.64 15.73 -10.13
N GLU A 262 48.21 14.81 -10.92
CA GLU A 262 47.70 14.39 -12.24
C GLU A 262 46.50 13.44 -12.09
#